data_AF-A0A142XD77-F1
#
_entry.id   AF-A0A142XD77-F1
#
_cell.length_a   1.000
_cell.length_b   1.000
_cell.length_c   1.000
_cell.angle_alpha   90.00
_cell.angle_beta   90.00
_cell.angle_gamma   90.00
#
_symmetry.space_group_name_H-M   'P 1'
#
loop_
_entity.id
_entity.type
_entity.pdbx_description
1 polymer ?
#
loop_
_entity_poly.entity_id
_entity_poly.type
_entity_poly.pdbx_seq_one_letter_code
_entity_poly.pdbx_strand_id
1 'polypeptide(L)'
;MTIRAAIVTIGVCTALFAGIGGGIGWALGSFAPGYYRSVFHHGNEPWFDPVSVGVGQGLTQGVTGGAVIGLIVVALFLWHDVRVRRLSRTSGDDALASTDW
;
A
#
# COMPACT_ATOMS: atom_id res chain seq x y z
N MET A 1 4.47 7.46 16.38
CA MET A 1 4.78 6.28 15.55
C MET A 1 6.28 6.11 15.54
N THR A 2 6.79 4.89 15.75
CA THR A 2 8.23 4.60 15.68
C THR A 2 8.63 4.23 14.25
N ILE A 3 9.91 4.39 13.89
CA ILE A 3 10.45 4.01 12.58
C ILE A 3 10.18 2.53 12.29
N ARG A 4 10.35 1.67 13.31
CA ARG A 4 10.05 0.23 13.20
C ARG A 4 8.59 -0.01 12.82
N ALA A 5 7.64 0.69 13.46
CA ALA A 5 6.23 0.55 13.14
C ALA A 5 5.93 0.99 11.70
N ALA A 6 6.55 2.07 11.22
CA ALA A 6 6.38 2.53 9.84
C ALA A 6 6.87 1.54 8.80
N ILE A 7 8.08 1.00 8.99
CA ILE A 7 8.63 -0.01 8.08
C ILE A 7 7.73 -1.26 8.06
N VAL A 8 7.27 -1.72 9.23
CA VAL A 8 6.37 -2.88 9.33
C VAL A 8 5.04 -2.60 8.65
N THR A 9 4.42 -1.42 8.86
CA THR A 9 3.15 -1.06 8.20
C THR A 9 3.29 -1.08 6.68
N ILE A 10 4.33 -0.45 6.14
CA ILE A 10 4.56 -0.43 4.69
C ILE A 10 4.81 -1.85 4.17
N GLY A 11 5.64 -2.63 4.87
CA GLY A 11 5.93 -4.02 4.50
C GLY A 11 4.68 -4.90 4.47
N VAL A 12 3.83 -4.80 5.51
CA VAL A 12 2.58 -5.57 5.59
C VAL A 12 1.61 -5.16 4.50
N CYS A 13 1.39 -3.86 4.26
CA CYS A 13 0.54 -3.39 3.17
C CYS A 13 1.06 -3.88 1.82
N THR A 14 2.38 -3.77 1.59
CA THR A 14 3.03 -4.22 0.34
C THR A 14 2.82 -5.73 0.14
N ALA A 15 3.12 -6.55 1.15
CA ALA A 15 2.98 -8.00 1.06
C ALA A 15 1.52 -8.44 0.85
N LEU A 16 0.58 -7.78 1.55
CA LEU A 16 -0.84 -8.11 1.49
C LEU A 16 -1.42 -7.78 0.10
N PHE A 17 -1.13 -6.59 -0.43
CA PHE A 17 -1.57 -6.23 -1.77
C PHE A 17 -0.83 -7.00 -2.86
N ALA A 18 0.45 -7.32 -2.68
CA ALA A 18 1.18 -8.22 -3.58
C ALA A 18 0.51 -9.60 -3.64
N GLY A 19 0.15 -10.17 -2.49
CA GLY A 19 -0.57 -11.45 -2.42
C GLY A 19 -1.93 -11.40 -3.10
N ILE A 20 -2.72 -10.36 -2.83
CA ILE A 20 -4.03 -10.16 -3.48
C ILE A 20 -3.87 -9.97 -4.99
N GLY A 21 -2.98 -9.07 -5.42
CA GLY A 21 -2.73 -8.79 -6.82
C GLY A 21 -2.22 -10.01 -7.58
N GLY A 22 -1.24 -10.73 -7.03
CA GLY A 22 -0.73 -11.97 -7.59
C GLY A 22 -1.80 -13.06 -7.67
N GLY A 23 -2.65 -13.20 -6.64
CA GLY A 23 -3.78 -14.14 -6.62
C GLY A 23 -4.84 -13.81 -7.68
N ILE A 24 -5.23 -12.53 -7.81
CA ILE A 24 -6.15 -12.07 -8.85
C ILE A 24 -5.53 -12.28 -10.24
N GLY A 25 -4.25 -11.96 -10.39
CA GLY A 25 -3.49 -12.16 -11.61
C GLY A 25 -3.46 -13.61 -12.07
N TRP A 26 -3.16 -14.53 -11.15
CA TRP A 26 -3.20 -15.96 -11.35
C TRP A 26 -4.61 -16.45 -11.72
N ALA A 27 -5.63 -15.99 -11.01
CA ALA A 27 -7.02 -16.36 -11.28
C ALA A 27 -7.46 -15.90 -12.68
N LEU A 28 -7.19 -14.66 -13.06
CA LEU A 28 -7.48 -14.16 -14.42
C LEU A 28 -6.73 -14.96 -15.49
N GLY A 29 -5.46 -15.30 -15.26
CA GLY A 29 -4.66 -16.07 -16.21
C GLY A 29 -5.18 -17.49 -16.39
N SER A 30 -5.72 -18.08 -15.33
CA SER A 30 -6.21 -19.46 -15.32
C SER A 30 -7.65 -19.59 -15.81
N PHE A 31 -8.55 -18.72 -15.34
CA PHE A 31 -9.99 -18.80 -15.63
C PHE A 31 -10.41 -17.99 -16.87
N ALA A 32 -9.67 -16.93 -17.20
CA ALA A 32 -9.98 -16.04 -18.32
C ALA A 32 -8.73 -15.73 -19.16
N PRO A 33 -8.02 -16.74 -19.70
CA PRO A 33 -6.79 -16.52 -20.47
C PRO A 33 -7.00 -15.57 -21.66
N GLY A 34 -8.21 -15.57 -22.24
CA GLY A 34 -8.62 -14.64 -23.32
C GLY A 34 -8.55 -13.16 -22.94
N TYR A 35 -8.63 -12.81 -21.65
CA TYR A 35 -8.43 -11.45 -21.17
C TYR A 35 -7.01 -10.98 -21.49
N TYR A 36 -5.99 -11.71 -21.01
CA TYR A 36 -4.61 -11.33 -21.29
C TYR A 36 -4.26 -11.47 -22.77
N ARG A 37 -4.85 -12.44 -23.48
CA ARG A 37 -4.61 -12.56 -24.92
C ARG A 37 -5.16 -11.40 -25.75
N SER A 38 -6.23 -10.74 -25.30
CA SER A 38 -6.81 -9.57 -25.98
C SER A 38 -6.16 -8.26 -25.56
N VAL A 39 -5.67 -8.17 -24.32
CA VAL A 39 -4.98 -6.98 -23.78
C VAL A 39 -3.56 -6.86 -24.35
N PHE A 40 -2.84 -7.97 -24.51
CA PHE A 40 -1.47 -7.96 -25.02
C PHE A 40 -1.44 -8.16 -26.53
N HIS A 41 -0.69 -7.30 -27.24
CA HIS A 41 -0.59 -7.34 -28.70
C HIS A 41 -0.11 -8.69 -29.27
N HIS A 42 0.76 -9.38 -28.52
CA HIS A 42 1.29 -10.70 -28.86
C HIS A 42 0.59 -11.84 -28.11
N GLY A 43 -0.63 -11.62 -27.63
CA GLY A 43 -1.35 -12.56 -26.77
C GLY A 43 -1.68 -13.91 -27.42
N ASN A 44 -1.71 -13.97 -28.76
CA ASN A 44 -1.99 -15.20 -29.51
C ASN A 44 -0.72 -15.98 -29.89
N GLU A 45 0.45 -15.50 -29.50
CA GLU A 45 1.70 -16.19 -29.77
C GLU A 45 1.80 -17.52 -28.97
N PRO A 46 2.38 -18.59 -29.53
CA PRO A 46 2.50 -19.89 -28.85
C PRO A 46 3.29 -19.85 -27.54
N TRP A 47 4.19 -18.86 -27.40
CA TRP A 47 5.02 -18.65 -26.22
C TRP A 47 4.36 -17.74 -25.17
N PHE A 48 3.16 -17.21 -25.45
CA PHE A 48 2.42 -16.37 -24.51
C PHE A 48 1.73 -17.24 -23.47
N ASP A 49 2.17 -17.12 -22.22
CA ASP A 49 1.53 -17.74 -21.05
C ASP A 49 0.71 -16.69 -20.27
N PRO A 50 -0.64 -16.72 -20.37
CA PRO A 50 -1.53 -15.82 -19.65
C PRO A 50 -1.38 -15.88 -18.13
N VAL A 51 -0.99 -17.03 -17.57
CA VAL A 51 -0.85 -17.21 -16.12
C VAL A 51 0.40 -16.48 -15.63
N SER A 52 1.55 -16.69 -16.28
CA SER A 52 2.79 -16.00 -15.94
C SER A 52 2.66 -14.48 -16.08
N VAL A 53 2.01 -14.01 -17.14
CA VAL A 53 1.74 -12.58 -17.35
C VAL A 53 0.82 -12.03 -16.26
N GLY A 54 -0.27 -12.75 -15.96
CA GLY A 54 -1.20 -12.34 -14.94
C GLY A 54 -0.57 -12.26 -13.54
N VAL A 55 0.20 -13.28 -13.15
CA VAL A 55 0.93 -13.28 -11.88
C VAL A 55 1.93 -12.14 -11.83
N GLY A 56 2.73 -11.93 -12.89
CA GLY A 56 3.70 -10.85 -12.96
C GLY A 56 3.06 -9.48 -12.82
N GLN A 57 2.03 -9.20 -13.63
CA GLN A 57 1.28 -7.95 -13.57
C GLN A 57 0.62 -7.75 -12.20
N GLY A 58 -0.04 -8.79 -11.68
CA GLY A 58 -0.72 -8.77 -10.40
C GLY A 58 0.23 -8.50 -9.24
N LEU A 59 1.39 -9.14 -9.22
CA LEU A 59 2.43 -8.89 -8.21
C LEU A 59 2.97 -7.47 -8.30
N THR A 60 3.30 -6.97 -9.50
CA THR A 60 3.79 -5.59 -9.65
C THR A 60 2.77 -4.56 -9.20
N GLN A 61 1.52 -4.69 -9.66
CA GLN A 61 0.43 -3.78 -9.26
C GLN A 61 0.15 -3.86 -7.76
N GLY A 62 0.17 -5.07 -7.20
CA GLY A 62 0.00 -5.30 -5.77
C GLY A 62 1.13 -4.69 -4.93
N VAL A 63 2.39 -4.86 -5.33
CA VAL A 63 3.54 -4.25 -4.65
C VAL A 63 3.45 -2.72 -4.72
N THR A 64 3.23 -2.15 -5.90
CA THR A 64 3.14 -0.70 -6.06
C THR A 64 1.97 -0.12 -5.28
N GLY A 65 0.77 -0.70 -5.40
CA GLY A 65 -0.43 -0.26 -4.69
C GLY A 65 -0.28 -0.40 -3.17
N GLY A 66 0.24 -1.54 -2.70
CA GLY A 66 0.48 -1.77 -1.28
C GLY A 66 1.50 -0.83 -0.67
N ALA A 67 2.58 -0.52 -1.40
CA ALA A 67 3.57 0.46 -0.95
C ALA A 67 2.97 1.88 -0.86
N VAL A 68 2.21 2.31 -1.87
CA VAL A 68 1.54 3.62 -1.87
C VAL A 68 0.55 3.73 -0.70
N ILE A 69 -0.29 2.71 -0.49
CA ILE A 69 -1.25 2.69 0.61
C ILE A 69 -0.53 2.68 1.96
N GLY A 70 0.53 1.87 2.10
CA GLY A 70 1.35 1.84 3.30
C GLY A 70 1.95 3.22 3.63
N LEU A 71 2.47 3.93 2.63
CA LEU A 71 2.99 5.29 2.78
C LEU A 71 1.90 6.29 3.20
N ILE A 72 0.71 6.21 2.61
CA ILE A 72 -0.43 7.07 2.99
C ILE A 72 -0.81 6.83 4.45
N VAL A 73 -0.93 5.57 4.87
CA VAL A 73 -1.26 5.22 6.26
C VAL A 73 -0.20 5.79 7.21
N VAL A 74 1.08 5.57 6.94
CA VAL A 74 2.17 6.13 7.75
C VAL A 74 2.09 7.66 7.81
N ALA A 75 1.86 8.34 6.68
CA ALA A 75 1.74 9.79 6.63
C ALA A 75 0.58 10.32 7.49
N LEU A 76 -0.58 9.64 7.45
CA LEU A 76 -1.73 9.99 8.27
C LEU A 76 -1.45 9.84 9.77
N PHE A 77 -0.80 8.74 10.18
CA PHE A 77 -0.43 8.53 11.58
C PHE A 77 0.61 9.55 12.06
N LEU A 78 1.62 9.84 11.24
CA LEU A 78 2.60 10.88 11.56
C LEU A 78 1.95 12.26 11.70
N TRP A 79 1.02 12.59 10.79
CA TRP A 79 0.29 13.85 10.86
C TRP A 79 -0.57 13.94 12.11
N HIS A 80 -1.30 12.87 12.44
CA HIS A 80 -2.11 12.78 13.66
C HIS A 80 -1.25 12.98 14.91
N ASP A 81 -0.11 12.29 15.02
CA ASP A 81 0.80 12.41 16.17
C ASP A 81 1.37 13.81 16.33
N VAL A 82 1.76 14.45 15.22
CA VAL A 82 2.24 15.84 15.23
C VAL A 82 1.13 16.79 15.67
N ARG A 83 -0.10 16.56 15.22
CA ARG A 83 -1.23 17.44 15.54
C ARG A 83 -1.64 17.32 17.01
N VAL A 84 -1.73 16.11 17.54
CA VAL A 84 -2.05 15.89 18.96
C VAL A 84 -0.97 16.50 19.87
N ARG A 85 0.32 16.34 19.54
CA ARG A 85 1.42 16.94 20.32
C ARG A 85 1.37 18.47 20.34
N ARG A 86 0.99 19.11 19.22
CA ARG A 86 0.84 20.57 19.16
C ARG A 86 -0.29 21.07 20.06
N LEU A 87 -1.41 20.36 20.10
CA LEU A 87 -2.54 20.72 20.96
C LEU A 87 -2.18 20.63 22.45
N SER A 88 -1.56 19.53 22.88
CA SER A 88 -1.16 19.36 24.28
C SER A 88 -0.13 20.39 24.75
N ARG A 89 0.77 20.84 23.88
CA ARG A 89 1.74 21.90 24.20
C ARG A 89 1.06 23.25 24.43
N THR A 90 0.11 23.63 23.58
CA THR A 90 -0.61 24.90 23.68
C THR A 90 -1.40 24.97 25.00
N SER A 91 -2.12 23.90 25.35
CA SER A 91 -2.87 23.84 26.61
C SER A 91 -1.97 23.87 27.86
N GLY A 92 -0.74 23.36 27.77
CA GLY A 92 0.24 23.44 28.86
C GLY A 92 0.80 24.86 29.05
N ASP A 93 1.10 25.54 27.94
CA ASP A 93 1.56 26.94 27.95
C ASP A 93 0.46 27.86 28.57
N ASP A 94 -0.81 27.64 28.21
CA ASP A 94 -1.95 28.38 28.77
C ASP A 94 -2.14 28.13 30.29
N ALA A 95 -1.92 26.89 30.75
CA ALA A 95 -2.06 26.53 32.16
C ALA A 95 -0.98 27.19 33.03
N LEU A 96 0.29 27.19 32.59
CA LEU A 96 1.38 27.85 33.31
C LEU A 96 1.17 29.37 33.39
N ALA A 97 0.69 29.99 32.31
CA ALA A 97 0.37 31.41 32.30
C ALA A 97 -0.74 31.80 33.30
N SER A 98 -1.58 30.86 33.73
CA SER A 98 -2.63 31.11 34.73
C SER A 98 -2.15 30.98 36.19
N THR A 99 -1.00 30.34 36.43
CA THR A 99 -0.45 30.12 37.78
C THR A 99 0.54 31.19 38.25
N ASP A 100 0.94 32.11 37.37
CA ASP A 100 1.95 33.14 37.63
C ASP A 100 1.37 34.48 38.21
N TRP A 101 0.20 34.45 38.86
CA TRP A 101 -0.47 35.63 39.44
C TRP A 101 -0.67 35.53 40.95
#